data_AF-A0A8J4KEX8-F1
#
_entry.id   AF-A0A8J4KEX8-F1
#
_cell.length_a   1.000
_cell.length_b   1.000
_cell.length_c   1.000
_cell.angle_alpha   90.00
_cell.angle_beta   90.00
_cell.angle_gamma   90.00
#
_symmetry.space_group_name_H-M   'P 1'
#
loop_
_entity.id
_entity.type
_entity.pdbx_description
1 polymer ?
#
loop_
_entity_poly.entity_id
_entity_poly.type
_entity_poly.pdbx_seq_one_letter_code
_entity_poly.pdbx_strand_id
1 'polypeptide(L)'
;RDPDSVVLCLLATDEEDEGDIALQIHFTLIQAFCCDNDIHILRVSGMQRLAAILGEPEPGAEPRDLHCLLVTNPHTDAWKSQGLAEVASYCAESRDKNQWVPYVCLQER
;
A
#
# COMPACT_ATOMS: atom_id res chain seq x y z
N ARG A 1 -4.26 10.72 13.21
CA ARG A 1 -2.92 10.45 12.62
C ARG A 1 -2.70 11.50 11.55
N ASP A 2 -1.51 12.07 11.46
CA ASP A 2 -1.20 13.20 10.58
C ASP A 2 -1.03 12.71 9.12
N PRO A 3 -1.85 13.17 8.14
CA PRO A 3 -1.69 12.79 6.74
C PRO A 3 -0.31 13.17 6.19
N ASP A 4 0.31 14.24 6.72
CA ASP A 4 1.63 14.70 6.29
C ASP A 4 2.76 13.72 6.70
N SER A 5 2.45 12.78 7.60
CA SER A 5 3.40 11.74 8.01
C SER A 5 3.42 10.53 7.08
N VAL A 6 2.46 10.39 6.16
CA VAL A 6 2.34 9.22 5.27
C VAL A 6 3.28 9.37 4.08
N VAL A 7 4.08 8.34 3.82
CA VAL A 7 5.07 8.34 2.73
C VAL A 7 4.79 7.29 1.66
N LEU A 8 3.99 6.26 1.99
CA LEU A 8 3.60 5.21 1.08
C LEU A 8 2.23 4.64 1.46
N CYS A 9 1.37 4.45 0.47
CA CYS A 9 0.09 3.76 0.57
C CYS A 9 0.11 2.49 -0.29
N LEU A 10 -0.30 1.35 0.28
CA LEU A 10 -0.50 0.09 -0.42
C LEU A 10 -1.99 -0.23 -0.46
N LEU A 11 -2.54 -0.44 -1.65
CA LEU A 11 -3.89 -0.95 -1.85
C LEU A 11 -3.82 -2.42 -2.23
N ALA A 12 -4.15 -3.31 -1.29
CA ALA A 12 -4.02 -4.75 -1.48
C ALA A 12 -5.37 -5.40 -1.81
N THR A 13 -5.39 -6.20 -2.88
CA THR A 13 -6.61 -6.84 -3.37
C THR A 13 -6.23 -8.00 -4.28
N ASP A 14 -6.95 -9.11 -4.16
CA ASP A 14 -6.87 -10.23 -5.09
C ASP A 14 -8.14 -10.29 -5.96
N GLU A 15 -8.18 -11.24 -6.91
CA GLU A 15 -9.28 -11.37 -7.87
C GLU A 15 -10.66 -11.54 -7.20
N GLU A 16 -10.68 -12.15 -6.01
CA GLU A 16 -11.90 -12.38 -5.21
C GLU A 16 -12.56 -11.07 -4.74
N ASP A 17 -11.78 -10.00 -4.59
CA ASP A 17 -12.23 -8.69 -4.09
C ASP A 17 -12.66 -7.72 -5.21
N GLU A 18 -12.45 -8.08 -6.48
CA GLU A 18 -12.81 -7.21 -7.62
C GLU A 18 -14.34 -6.97 -7.70
N GLY A 19 -15.12 -7.91 -7.18
CA GLY A 19 -16.58 -7.80 -7.07
C GLY A 19 -17.07 -6.90 -5.93
N ASP A 20 -16.21 -6.52 -4.98
CA ASP A 20 -16.60 -5.66 -3.87
C ASP A 20 -16.60 -4.18 -4.31
N ILE A 21 -17.77 -3.71 -4.72
CA ILE A 21 -18.00 -2.33 -5.16
C ILE A 21 -17.63 -1.33 -4.06
N ALA A 22 -17.92 -1.63 -2.80
CA ALA A 22 -17.61 -0.72 -1.70
C ALA A 22 -16.10 -0.58 -1.55
N LEU A 23 -15.36 -1.68 -1.65
CA LEU A 23 -13.91 -1.66 -1.62
C LEU A 23 -13.31 -0.89 -2.80
N GLN A 24 -13.82 -1.11 -4.03
CA GLN A 24 -13.33 -0.38 -5.21
C GLN A 24 -13.61 1.13 -5.12
N ILE A 25 -14.74 1.53 -4.53
CA ILE A 25 -15.02 2.94 -4.24
C ILE A 25 -14.00 3.50 -3.24
N HIS A 26 -13.72 2.80 -2.14
CA HIS A 26 -12.71 3.24 -1.17
C HIS A 26 -11.34 3.39 -1.83
N PHE A 27 -10.92 2.42 -2.64
CA PHE A 27 -9.66 2.51 -3.38
C PHE A 27 -9.61 3.71 -4.30
N THR A 28 -10.68 3.99 -5.04
CA THR A 28 -10.75 5.16 -5.92
C THR A 28 -10.57 6.46 -5.13
N LEU A 29 -11.24 6.59 -3.98
CA LEU A 29 -11.12 7.77 -3.11
C LEU A 29 -9.71 7.93 -2.54
N ILE A 30 -9.11 6.83 -2.09
CA ILE A 30 -7.75 6.83 -1.53
C ILE A 30 -6.72 7.15 -2.62
N GLN A 31 -6.87 6.58 -3.82
CA GLN A 31 -6.00 6.88 -4.96
C GLN A 31 -6.01 8.36 -5.30
N ALA A 32 -7.20 8.97 -5.41
CA ALA A 32 -7.32 10.41 -5.65
C ALA A 32 -6.60 11.21 -4.55
N PHE A 33 -6.88 10.90 -3.28
CA PHE A 33 -6.25 11.57 -2.15
C PHE A 33 -4.71 11.46 -2.16
N CYS A 34 -4.16 10.26 -2.35
CA CYS A 34 -2.71 10.05 -2.37
C CYS A 34 -2.05 10.75 -3.57
N CYS A 35 -2.68 10.71 -4.74
CA CYS A 35 -2.15 11.40 -5.93
C CYS A 35 -2.12 12.92 -5.77
N ASP A 36 -3.15 13.50 -5.15
CA ASP A 36 -3.26 14.94 -4.90
C ASP A 36 -2.29 15.44 -3.84
N ASN A 37 -1.92 14.58 -2.88
CA ASN A 37 -1.02 14.92 -1.76
C ASN A 37 0.42 14.40 -1.96
N ASP A 38 0.78 13.98 -3.17
CA ASP A 38 2.11 13.45 -3.52
C ASP A 38 2.58 12.29 -2.64
N ILE A 39 1.63 11.48 -2.16
CA ILE A 39 1.91 10.24 -1.43
C ILE A 39 2.14 9.13 -2.46
N HIS A 40 3.29 8.45 -2.39
CA HIS A 40 3.53 7.28 -3.22
C HIS A 40 2.45 6.22 -2.96
N ILE A 41 1.87 5.69 -4.02
CA ILE A 41 0.79 4.70 -3.93
C ILE A 41 1.01 3.59 -4.95
N LEU A 42 0.73 2.35 -4.57
CA LEU A 42 0.68 1.22 -5.49
C LEU A 42 -0.42 0.23 -5.12
N ARG A 43 -0.87 -0.53 -6.12
CA ARG A 43 -1.73 -1.70 -5.94
C ARG A 43 -0.88 -2.94 -5.77
N VAL A 44 -1.31 -3.84 -4.89
CA VAL A 44 -0.61 -5.07 -4.57
C VAL A 44 -1.58 -6.26 -4.64
N SER A 45 -1.13 -7.37 -5.22
CA SER A 45 -1.79 -8.69 -5.11
C SER A 45 -0.90 -9.69 -4.37
N GLY A 46 -1.48 -10.83 -4.01
CA GLY A 46 -0.89 -11.84 -3.15
C GLY A 46 -1.15 -11.53 -1.68
N MET A 47 -2.42 -11.37 -1.31
CA MET A 47 -2.83 -11.01 0.06
C MET A 47 -2.38 -12.04 1.09
N GLN A 48 -2.36 -13.32 0.74
CA GLN A 48 -1.81 -14.37 1.61
C GLN A 48 -0.34 -14.12 1.95
N ARG A 49 0.46 -13.73 0.96
CA ARG A 49 1.87 -13.40 1.17
C ARG A 49 2.02 -12.10 1.95
N LEU A 50 1.17 -11.11 1.70
CA LEU A 50 1.13 -9.88 2.48
C LEU A 50 0.86 -10.15 3.96
N ALA A 51 -0.14 -10.99 4.27
CA ALA A 51 -0.46 -11.42 5.62
C ALA A 51 0.74 -12.10 6.29
N ALA A 52 1.40 -13.03 5.60
CA ALA A 52 2.59 -13.71 6.10
C ALA A 52 3.76 -12.75 6.40
N ILE A 53 3.93 -11.68 5.61
CA ILE A 53 4.96 -10.65 5.84
C ILE A 53 4.64 -9.82 7.10
N LEU A 54 3.36 -9.51 7.32
CA LEU A 54 2.91 -8.70 8.46
C LEU A 54 2.81 -9.48 9.77
N GLY A 55 2.91 -10.81 9.69
CA GLY A 55 2.82 -11.72 10.82
C GLY A 55 1.38 -11.99 11.27
N GLU A 56 1.22 -13.10 11.97
CA GLU A 56 -0.06 -13.52 12.54
C GLU A 56 -0.56 -12.50 13.58
N PRO A 57 -1.88 -12.23 13.62
CA PRO A 57 -2.47 -11.46 14.70
C PRO A 57 -2.36 -12.20 16.04
N GLU A 58 -2.30 -11.44 17.13
CA GLU A 58 -2.28 -12.02 18.48
C GLU A 58 -3.54 -12.89 18.74
N PRO A 59 -3.45 -13.95 19.55
CA PRO A 59 -4.58 -14.82 19.84
C PRO A 59 -5.76 -14.01 20.42
N GLY A 60 -6.90 -14.03 19.74
CA GLY A 60 -8.11 -13.32 20.15
C GLY A 60 -8.22 -11.87 19.63
N ALA A 61 -7.31 -11.42 18.77
CA ALA A 61 -7.46 -10.16 18.05
C ALA A 61 -8.50 -10.29 16.91
N GLU A 62 -9.14 -9.18 16.58
CA GLU A 62 -10.02 -9.12 15.41
C GLU A 62 -9.23 -9.35 14.11
N PRO A 63 -9.88 -9.88 13.06
CA PRO A 63 -9.26 -10.00 11.74
C PRO A 63 -8.71 -8.65 11.28
N ARG A 64 -7.46 -8.64 10.83
CA ARG A 64 -6.84 -7.42 10.28
C ARG A 64 -7.37 -7.18 8.88
N ASP A 65 -7.93 -5.98 8.66
CA ASP A 65 -8.13 -5.48 7.30
C ASP A 65 -6.75 -5.16 6.70
N LEU A 66 -6.42 -5.84 5.60
CA LEU A 66 -5.15 -5.71 4.90
C LEU A 66 -5.29 -4.94 3.58
N HIS A 67 -6.48 -4.47 3.22
CA HIS A 67 -6.74 -3.87 1.92
C HIS A 67 -6.12 -2.48 1.76
N CYS A 68 -5.78 -1.80 2.86
CA CYS A 68 -5.09 -0.53 2.83
C CYS A 68 -4.03 -0.45 3.93
N LEU A 69 -2.76 -0.28 3.55
CA LEU A 69 -1.65 -0.12 4.48
C LEU A 69 -0.98 1.23 4.26
N LEU A 70 -0.80 1.99 5.35
CA LEU A 70 -0.12 3.29 5.34
C LEU A 70 1.22 3.19 6.06
N VAL A 71 2.30 3.42 5.33
CA VAL A 71 3.63 3.58 5.89
C VAL A 71 3.82 5.05 6.26
N THR A 72 4.13 5.30 7.53
CA THR A 72 4.36 6.65 8.04
C THR A 72 5.81 6.85 8.44
N ASN A 73 6.36 8.03 8.18
CA ASN A 73 7.66 8.46 8.69
C ASN A 73 7.59 8.72 10.21
N PRO A 74 8.36 7.99 11.05
CA PRO A 74 8.36 8.18 12.50
C PRO A 74 9.18 9.41 12.99
N HIS A 75 9.41 10.43 12.16
CA HIS A 75 10.20 11.64 12.47
C HIS A 75 11.65 11.41 12.95
N THR A 76 12.17 10.19 12.83
CA THR A 76 13.55 9.80 13.22
C THR A 76 14.23 9.21 11.99
N ASP A 77 15.53 9.44 11.73
CA ASP A 77 16.21 8.95 10.49
C ASP A 77 16.20 7.41 10.28
N ALA A 78 15.66 6.64 11.24
CA ALA A 78 15.62 5.18 11.26
C ALA A 78 14.79 4.51 10.15
N TRP A 79 13.93 5.25 9.42
CA TRP A 79 13.04 4.68 8.38
C TRP A 79 13.61 4.72 6.95
N LYS A 80 14.83 5.27 6.75
CA LYS A 80 15.53 5.28 5.45
C LYS A 80 16.03 3.87 5.11
N SER A 81 15.10 2.95 4.92
CA SER A 81 15.42 1.62 4.39
C SER A 81 15.62 1.71 2.89
N GLN A 82 16.61 0.98 2.39
CA GLN A 82 16.89 0.88 0.95
C GLN A 82 15.65 0.43 0.17
N GLY A 83 14.90 -0.54 0.70
CA GLY A 83 13.69 -1.05 0.05
C GLY A 83 12.60 0.01 -0.12
N LEU A 84 12.41 0.91 0.85
CA LEU A 84 11.43 1.98 0.70
C LEU A 84 11.85 3.00 -0.35
N ALA A 85 13.15 3.32 -0.44
CA ALA A 85 13.68 4.19 -1.48
C ALA A 85 13.50 3.58 -2.88
N GLU A 86 13.70 2.26 -3.02
CA GLU A 86 13.46 1.54 -4.28
C GLU A 86 11.98 1.58 -4.68
N VAL A 87 11.06 1.36 -3.74
CA VAL A 87 9.61 1.45 -4.02
C VAL A 87 9.21 2.88 -4.39
N ALA A 88 9.77 3.89 -3.71
CA ALA A 88 9.54 5.29 -4.05
C ALA A 88 10.03 5.63 -5.48
N SER A 89 11.24 5.18 -5.84
CA SER A 89 11.78 5.34 -7.21
C SER A 89 10.88 4.67 -8.23
N TYR A 90 10.44 3.43 -7.96
CA TYR A 90 9.53 2.70 -8.83
C TYR A 90 8.20 3.43 -9.03
N CYS A 91 7.63 4.03 -7.98
CA CYS A 91 6.41 4.85 -8.09
C CYS A 91 6.64 6.10 -8.95
N ALA A 92 7.76 6.81 -8.74
CA ALA A 92 8.10 8.00 -9.51
C ALA A 92 8.31 7.68 -11.01
N GLU A 93 9.11 6.65 -11.31
CA GLU A 93 9.35 6.19 -12.69
C GLU A 93 8.08 5.70 -13.39
N SER A 94 7.14 5.12 -12.63
CA SER A 94 5.84 4.70 -13.14
C SER A 94 4.96 5.91 -13.48
N ARG A 95 4.97 6.94 -12.63
CA ARG A 95 4.25 8.20 -12.87
C ARG A 95 4.74 8.89 -14.14
N ASP A 96 6.05 8.90 -14.41
CA ASP A 96 6.63 9.43 -15.66
C ASP A 96 6.12 8.69 -16.91
N LYS A 97 5.68 7.43 -16.75
CA LYS A 97 5.09 6.60 -17.81
C LYS A 97 3.55 6.67 -17.84
N ASN A 98 2.94 7.64 -17.15
CA ASN A 98 1.50 7.78 -16.96
C ASN A 98 0.83 6.59 -16.23
N GLN A 99 1.60 5.82 -15.47
CA GLN A 99 1.09 4.78 -14.58
C GLN A 99 1.00 5.33 -13.16
N TRP A 100 -0.10 6.04 -12.87
CA TRP A 100 -0.30 6.78 -11.61
C TRP A 100 -0.36 5.89 -10.37
N VAL A 101 -0.87 4.67 -10.53
CA VAL A 101 -0.94 3.68 -9.47
C VAL A 101 -0.34 2.39 -10.03
N PRO A 102 0.99 2.20 -9.93
CA PRO A 102 1.62 0.98 -10.39
C PRO A 102 1.13 -0.25 -9.63
N TYR A 103 1.29 -1.43 -10.23
CA TYR A 103 0.81 -2.70 -9.69
C TYR A 103 1.99 -3.65 -9.46
N VAL A 104 1.99 -4.32 -8.31
CA VAL A 104 3.01 -5.30 -7.94
C VAL A 104 2.34 -6.59 -7.46
N CYS A 105 2.80 -7.74 -7.95
CA CYS A 105 2.36 -9.04 -7.47
C CYS A 105 3.40 -9.64 -6.52
N LEU A 106 3.01 -9.87 -5.26
CA LEU A 106 3.89 -10.49 -4.27
C LEU A 106 4.10 -11.97 -4.61
N GLN A 107 5.34 -12.33 -4.96
CA GLN A 107 5.72 -13.71 -5.25
C GLN A 107 5.78 -14.53 -3.95
N GLU A 108 5.45 -15.83 -4.02
CA GLU A 108 5.68 -16.81 -2.94
C GLU A 108 7.20 -17.03 -2.68
N ARG A 109 7.57 -17.64 -1.55
CA ARG A 109 8.99 -17.85 -1.18
C ARG A 109 9.47 -19.21 -1.64
#